data_AF-A0A1G2PIX2-F1
#
_entry.id   AF-A0A1G2PIX2-F1
#
_cell.length_a   1.000
_cell.length_b   1.000
_cell.length_c   1.000
_cell.angle_alpha   90.00
_cell.angle_beta   90.00
_cell.angle_gamma   90.00
#
_symmetry.space_group_name_H-M   'P 1'
#
loop_
_entity.id
_entity.type
_entity.pdbx_description
1 polymer ?
#
loop_
_entity_poly.entity_id
_entity_poly.type
_entity_poly.pdbx_seq_one_letter_code
_entity_poly.pdbx_strand_id
1 'polypeptide(L)'
;MRLATQKLARILRTHETTLEAFERAMERATGKTAVYDAIVEENDLLVRAVLEHLNFTIETKAEQIHEALMRKIRENDTALSEYLHRPACTTREGCETVIGLANTIAGKPKGFFLKREIAERLLRLNPPKNLLRELGLDSIDALLKEFSLEEIFPAVRFAEDRRWLNEVFFHPYASLTPEDFEQREVRVLVLPQRFREIGKQFSGKKLHHISHLKELGVIFVMPVAGDDHAAPPGATLEILTLVLHYLQEVPFYSRIFQRFAREPKTFAHHVMSALRGDVLPQIPDHGFTEGKFLIVQRYLAKEDPSDPRLFAPHMNPEASHWKAVEKKLDAFGVQHPELQVHFWKGLDFTGDFFPLDASEAEYLMHGVREETLISFDLIDNLISHNRNSPVLEKYLYHQQEALWNKLFATFLGEEQSEALVEEHIEQGFIELKPQ
;
A
#
# COMPACT_ATOMS: atom_id res chain seq x y z
N MET A 1 4.25 34.36 9.09
CA MET A 1 3.69 33.09 8.60
C MET A 1 4.79 32.42 7.79
N ARG A 2 5.17 31.18 8.11
CA ARG A 2 6.31 30.51 7.45
C ARG A 2 5.84 29.93 6.10
N LEU A 3 6.53 30.26 5.01
CA LEU A 3 6.20 29.79 3.65
C LEU A 3 6.14 28.25 3.55
N ALA A 4 7.01 27.56 4.29
CA ALA A 4 7.03 26.10 4.33
C ALA A 4 5.72 25.51 4.88
N THR A 5 5.19 26.06 5.97
CA THR A 5 3.91 25.61 6.56
C THR A 5 2.76 25.76 5.57
N GLN A 6 2.71 26.86 4.83
CA GLN A 6 1.69 27.10 3.80
C GLN A 6 1.76 26.06 2.68
N LYS A 7 2.96 25.77 2.18
CA LYS A 7 3.15 24.76 1.12
C LYS A 7 2.73 23.38 1.59
N LEU A 8 3.22 22.93 2.74
CA LEU A 8 2.87 21.63 3.31
C LEU A 8 1.37 21.50 3.58
N ALA A 9 0.74 22.54 4.14
CA ALA A 9 -0.71 22.56 4.40
C ALA A 9 -1.51 22.39 3.11
N ARG A 10 -1.10 23.05 2.03
CA ARG A 10 -1.72 22.90 0.70
C ARG A 10 -1.57 21.50 0.13
N ILE A 11 -0.37 20.91 0.18
CA ILE A 11 -0.12 19.55 -0.35
C ILE A 11 -0.93 18.51 0.44
N LEU A 12 -0.92 18.60 1.77
CA LEU A 12 -1.63 17.68 2.68
C LEU A 12 -3.13 17.97 2.81
N ARG A 13 -3.63 19.04 2.18
CA ARG A 13 -5.03 19.49 2.26
C ARG A 13 -5.51 19.69 3.70
N THR A 14 -4.63 20.20 4.56
CA THR A 14 -4.92 20.49 5.98
C THR A 14 -4.82 21.99 6.27
N HIS A 15 -5.26 22.40 7.46
CA HIS A 15 -5.12 23.78 7.91
C HIS A 15 -3.69 24.04 8.41
N GLU A 16 -3.17 25.24 8.16
CA GLU A 16 -1.85 25.67 8.68
C GLU A 16 -1.77 25.54 10.20
N THR A 17 -2.86 25.86 10.92
CA THR A 17 -2.95 25.74 12.38
C THR A 17 -2.79 24.29 12.87
N THR A 18 -3.21 23.31 12.08
CA THR A 18 -3.00 21.89 12.37
C THR A 18 -1.51 21.54 12.32
N LEU A 19 -0.81 22.00 11.27
CA LEU A 19 0.64 21.80 11.14
C LEU A 19 1.42 22.55 12.22
N GLU A 20 1.04 23.78 12.53
CA GLU A 20 1.68 24.53 13.62
C GLU A 20 1.50 23.83 14.99
N ALA A 21 0.34 23.24 15.24
CA ALA A 21 0.10 22.46 16.47
C ALA A 21 0.96 21.18 16.49
N PHE A 22 1.04 20.48 15.37
CA PHE A 22 1.91 19.32 15.19
C PHE A 22 3.39 19.68 15.42
N GLU A 23 3.91 20.70 14.73
CA GLU A 23 5.30 21.14 14.83
C GLU A 23 5.65 21.45 16.28
N ARG A 24 4.82 22.25 16.98
CA ARG A 24 5.04 22.56 18.40
C ARG A 24 5.05 21.31 19.29
N ALA A 25 4.21 20.32 19.02
CA ALA A 25 4.18 19.08 19.79
C ALA A 25 5.44 18.23 19.54
N MET A 26 5.88 18.12 18.28
CA MET A 26 7.09 17.38 17.92
C MET A 26 8.37 18.08 18.39
N GLU A 27 8.44 19.42 18.32
CA GLU A 27 9.54 20.22 18.87
C GLU A 27 9.69 19.98 20.38
N ARG A 28 8.58 19.97 21.14
CA ARG A 28 8.60 19.64 22.58
C ARG A 28 9.04 18.20 22.87
N ALA A 29 8.67 17.26 22.01
CA ALA A 29 8.97 15.84 22.20
C ALA A 29 10.39 15.44 21.73
N THR A 30 11.00 16.21 20.82
CA THR A 30 12.26 15.81 20.16
C THR A 30 13.38 16.85 20.25
N GLY A 31 13.07 18.10 20.56
CA GLY A 31 14.01 19.22 20.52
C GLY A 31 14.46 19.65 19.12
N LYS A 32 13.99 18.99 18.04
CA LYS A 32 14.35 19.33 16.66
C LYS A 32 13.47 20.46 16.14
N THR A 33 14.08 21.47 15.54
CA THR A 33 13.41 22.64 14.93
C THR A 33 13.70 22.72 13.43
N ALA A 34 13.00 23.60 12.71
CA ALA A 34 13.20 23.87 11.27
C ALA A 34 12.99 22.65 10.34
N VAL A 35 12.23 21.65 10.81
CA VAL A 35 11.94 20.43 10.05
C VAL A 35 11.12 20.71 8.81
N TYR A 36 10.14 21.62 8.89
CA TYR A 36 9.29 21.97 7.74
C TYR A 36 10.08 22.63 6.63
N ASP A 37 10.99 23.55 6.97
CA ASP A 37 11.85 24.21 5.99
C ASP A 37 12.75 23.19 5.27
N ALA A 38 13.34 22.25 6.01
CA ALA A 38 14.17 21.19 5.44
C ALA A 38 13.39 20.26 4.49
N ILE A 39 12.18 19.86 4.86
CA ILE A 39 11.34 18.99 4.00
C ILE A 39 10.90 19.73 2.73
N VAL A 40 10.54 21.01 2.84
CA VAL A 40 10.16 21.82 1.67
C VAL A 40 11.36 22.05 0.75
N GLU A 41 12.54 22.35 1.30
CA GLU A 41 13.76 22.48 0.51
C GLU A 41 14.09 21.18 -0.24
N GLU A 42 13.99 20.04 0.43
CA GLU A 42 14.20 18.72 -0.18
C GLU A 42 13.18 18.45 -1.30
N ASN A 43 11.88 18.69 -1.05
CA ASN A 43 10.83 18.58 -2.07
C ASN A 43 11.15 19.45 -3.29
N ASP A 44 11.53 20.71 -3.08
CA ASP A 44 11.79 21.66 -4.18
C ASP A 44 13.03 21.30 -4.98
N LEU A 45 14.06 20.72 -4.34
CA LEU A 45 15.22 20.19 -5.03
C LEU A 45 14.85 18.97 -5.90
N LEU A 46 14.04 18.06 -5.36
CA LEU A 46 13.59 16.87 -6.09
C LEU A 46 12.69 17.21 -7.27
N VAL A 47 11.70 18.11 -7.07
CA VAL A 47 10.84 18.61 -8.14
C VAL A 47 11.67 19.24 -9.26
N ARG A 48 12.63 20.11 -8.92
CA ARG A 48 13.53 20.73 -9.92
C ARG A 48 14.34 19.69 -10.68
N ALA A 49 14.93 18.72 -9.98
CA ALA A 49 15.71 17.66 -10.62
C ALA A 49 14.88 16.82 -11.60
N VAL A 50 13.63 16.50 -11.24
CA VAL A 50 12.71 15.78 -12.14
C VAL A 50 12.34 16.63 -13.35
N LEU A 51 11.97 17.90 -13.14
CA LEU A 51 11.63 18.80 -14.24
C LEU A 51 12.82 18.97 -15.20
N GLU A 52 14.03 19.19 -14.68
CA GLU A 52 15.26 19.26 -15.49
C GLU A 52 15.49 17.98 -16.29
N HIS A 53 15.33 16.80 -15.67
CA HIS A 53 15.44 15.51 -16.35
C HIS A 53 14.41 15.36 -17.49
N LEU A 54 13.21 15.89 -17.31
CA LEU A 54 12.13 15.87 -18.30
C LEU A 54 12.20 17.06 -19.28
N ASN A 55 13.20 17.93 -19.18
CA ASN A 55 13.35 19.18 -19.95
C ASN A 55 12.18 20.16 -19.78
N PHE A 56 11.67 20.28 -18.56
CA PHE A 56 10.58 21.16 -18.17
C PHE A 56 11.01 22.22 -17.14
N THR A 57 10.13 23.18 -16.92
CA THR A 57 10.26 24.25 -15.92
C THR A 57 9.01 24.31 -15.04
N ILE A 58 9.05 25.08 -13.95
CA ILE A 58 7.89 25.26 -13.05
C ILE A 58 6.66 25.87 -13.75
N GLU A 59 6.85 26.58 -14.86
CA GLU A 59 5.79 27.17 -15.67
C GLU A 59 5.14 26.16 -16.64
N THR A 60 5.68 24.95 -16.70
CA THR A 60 5.16 23.89 -17.59
C THR A 60 3.78 23.45 -17.12
N LYS A 61 2.88 23.20 -18.08
CA LYS A 61 1.51 22.83 -17.77
C LYS A 61 1.44 21.45 -17.12
N ALA A 62 0.55 21.32 -16.15
CA ALA A 62 0.32 20.10 -15.39
C ALA A 62 0.04 18.89 -16.30
N GLU A 63 -0.71 19.09 -17.38
CA GLU A 63 -1.03 18.10 -18.41
C GLU A 63 0.24 17.50 -19.06
N GLN A 64 1.22 18.36 -19.36
CA GLN A 64 2.46 17.96 -20.02
C GLN A 64 3.36 17.17 -19.07
N ILE A 65 3.42 17.59 -17.82
CA ILE A 65 4.18 16.90 -16.77
C ILE A 65 3.54 15.54 -16.50
N HIS A 66 2.22 15.49 -16.32
CA HIS A 66 1.46 14.25 -16.15
C HIS A 66 1.72 13.27 -17.30
N GLU A 67 1.59 13.72 -18.55
CA GLU A 67 1.84 12.87 -19.71
C GLU A 67 3.29 12.34 -19.75
N ALA A 68 4.27 13.16 -19.37
CA ALA A 68 5.67 12.75 -19.31
C ALA A 68 5.92 11.71 -18.21
N LEU A 69 5.29 11.85 -17.03
CA LEU A 69 5.35 10.83 -15.98
C LEU A 69 4.69 9.52 -16.44
N MET A 70 3.54 9.59 -17.12
CA MET A 70 2.91 8.39 -17.72
C MET A 70 3.81 7.73 -18.77
N ARG A 71 4.54 8.53 -19.54
CA ARG A 71 5.53 8.02 -20.50
C ARG A 71 6.69 7.33 -19.78
N LYS A 72 7.17 7.91 -18.69
CA LYS A 72 8.23 7.32 -17.87
C LYS A 72 7.83 5.96 -17.29
N ILE A 73 6.58 5.83 -16.82
CA ILE A 73 6.02 4.54 -16.40
C ILE A 73 6.08 3.50 -17.53
N ARG A 74 5.65 3.87 -18.76
CA ARG A 74 5.70 2.97 -19.93
C ARG A 74 7.13 2.58 -20.28
N GLU A 75 8.07 3.51 -20.22
CA GLU A 75 9.49 3.26 -20.49
C GLU A 75 10.07 2.27 -19.47
N ASN A 76 9.85 2.50 -18.18
CA ASN A 76 10.32 1.60 -17.13
C ASN A 76 9.66 0.22 -17.19
N ASP A 77 8.34 0.14 -17.44
CA ASP A 77 7.63 -1.13 -17.60
C ASP A 77 8.13 -1.91 -18.84
N THR A 78 8.36 -1.22 -19.96
CA THR A 78 8.91 -1.84 -21.17
C THR A 78 10.32 -2.37 -20.91
N ALA A 79 11.20 -1.56 -20.33
CA ALA A 79 12.57 -1.96 -20.02
C ALA A 79 12.61 -3.17 -19.05
N LEU A 80 11.75 -3.14 -18.02
CA LEU A 80 11.60 -4.26 -17.08
C LEU A 80 11.07 -5.52 -17.76
N SER A 81 10.06 -5.38 -18.63
CA SER A 81 9.53 -6.49 -19.40
C SER A 81 10.60 -7.10 -20.29
N GLU A 82 11.37 -6.29 -21.02
CA GLU A 82 12.46 -6.76 -21.88
C GLU A 82 13.58 -7.46 -21.10
N TYR A 83 13.97 -6.91 -19.95
CA TYR A 83 14.92 -7.53 -19.03
C TYR A 83 14.48 -8.93 -18.58
N LEU A 84 13.18 -9.12 -18.36
CA LEU A 84 12.57 -10.40 -18.00
C LEU A 84 12.23 -11.29 -19.20
N HIS A 85 12.70 -10.96 -20.40
CA HIS A 85 12.38 -11.66 -21.65
C HIS A 85 10.88 -11.65 -22.01
N ARG A 86 10.22 -10.52 -21.76
CA ARG A 86 8.82 -10.20 -22.07
C ARG A 86 7.82 -11.17 -21.43
N PRO A 87 7.80 -11.29 -20.09
CA PRO A 87 6.83 -12.13 -19.42
C PRO A 87 5.43 -11.54 -19.61
N ALA A 88 4.47 -12.39 -19.95
CA ALA A 88 3.06 -12.01 -19.94
C ALA A 88 2.42 -12.60 -18.69
N CYS A 89 2.12 -11.78 -17.67
CA CYS A 89 1.33 -12.22 -16.52
C CYS A 89 -0.17 -12.35 -16.85
N THR A 90 -0.46 -12.75 -18.08
CA THR A 90 -1.70 -13.41 -18.50
C THR A 90 -1.56 -14.94 -18.38
N THR A 91 -0.33 -15.44 -18.35
CA THR A 91 0.01 -16.85 -18.10
C THR A 91 0.61 -17.02 -16.70
N ARG A 92 0.50 -18.24 -16.16
CA ARG A 92 1.10 -18.60 -14.87
C ARG A 92 2.62 -18.42 -14.88
N GLU A 93 3.28 -18.91 -15.92
CA GLU A 93 4.73 -18.84 -16.08
C GLU A 93 5.22 -17.39 -16.14
N GLY A 94 4.53 -16.52 -16.89
CA GLY A 94 4.88 -15.10 -16.95
C GLY A 94 4.77 -14.41 -15.60
N CYS A 95 3.70 -14.69 -14.84
CA CYS A 95 3.58 -14.19 -13.47
C CYS A 95 4.67 -14.75 -12.53
N GLU A 96 4.98 -16.04 -12.64
CA GLU A 96 6.04 -16.68 -11.84
C GLU A 96 7.43 -16.08 -12.12
N THR A 97 7.72 -15.66 -13.36
CA THR A 97 8.94 -14.93 -13.72
C THR A 97 9.04 -13.58 -12.97
N VAL A 98 7.97 -12.78 -12.97
CA VAL A 98 7.95 -11.50 -12.24
C VAL A 98 8.06 -11.71 -10.73
N ILE A 99 7.38 -12.73 -10.19
CA ILE A 99 7.49 -13.13 -8.78
C ILE A 99 8.92 -13.59 -8.43
N GLY A 100 9.60 -14.28 -9.34
CA GLY A 100 10.99 -14.69 -9.19
C GLY A 100 11.93 -13.50 -9.00
N LEU A 101 11.73 -12.45 -9.80
CA LEU A 101 12.45 -11.19 -9.61
C LEU A 101 12.12 -10.53 -8.27
N ALA A 102 10.84 -10.45 -7.90
CA ALA A 102 10.43 -9.85 -6.62
C ALA A 102 11.08 -10.55 -5.42
N ASN A 103 11.13 -11.89 -5.41
CA ASN A 103 11.83 -12.68 -4.39
C ASN A 103 13.36 -12.47 -4.41
N THR A 104 13.93 -12.19 -5.57
CA THR A 104 15.37 -11.89 -5.70
C THR A 104 15.70 -10.53 -5.08
N ILE A 105 14.85 -9.53 -5.32
CA ILE A 105 15.01 -8.17 -4.79
C ILE A 105 14.71 -8.13 -3.27
N ALA A 106 13.60 -8.74 -2.84
CA ALA A 106 13.14 -8.63 -1.46
C ALA A 106 13.67 -9.73 -0.52
N GLY A 107 14.19 -10.83 -1.07
CA GLY A 107 14.46 -12.05 -0.32
C GLY A 107 13.18 -12.84 -0.02
N LYS A 108 13.32 -13.86 0.84
CA LYS A 108 12.22 -14.70 1.33
C LYS A 108 12.05 -14.47 2.83
N PRO A 109 11.29 -13.43 3.24
CA PRO A 109 11.16 -13.11 4.64
C PRO A 109 10.41 -14.23 5.39
N LYS A 110 10.74 -14.39 6.67
CA LYS A 110 10.06 -15.32 7.58
C LYS A 110 9.09 -14.56 8.47
N GLY A 111 8.10 -15.27 8.99
CA GLY A 111 7.15 -14.73 9.95
C GLY A 111 6.41 -15.81 10.74
N PHE A 112 5.71 -15.34 11.77
CA PHE A 112 4.79 -16.01 12.66
C PHE A 112 3.40 -16.07 12.03
N PHE A 113 3.04 -17.23 11.49
CA PHE A 113 1.83 -17.43 10.70
C PHE A 113 1.02 -18.62 11.22
N LEU A 114 -0.27 -18.63 10.93
CA LEU A 114 -1.18 -19.71 11.28
C LEU A 114 -0.66 -21.04 10.69
N LYS A 115 -0.64 -22.07 11.54
CA LYS A 115 -0.26 -23.44 11.19
C LYS A 115 -1.24 -24.03 10.19
N ARG A 116 -0.72 -24.87 9.28
CA ARG A 116 -1.51 -25.48 8.21
C ARG A 116 -2.64 -26.36 8.74
N GLU A 117 -2.39 -27.15 9.78
CA GLU A 117 -3.40 -28.01 10.40
C GLU A 117 -4.55 -27.21 11.03
N ILE A 118 -4.27 -26.01 11.52
CA ILE A 118 -5.29 -25.11 12.07
C ILE A 118 -6.09 -24.47 10.94
N ALA A 119 -5.42 -24.04 9.87
CA ALA A 119 -6.07 -23.53 8.68
C ALA A 119 -7.02 -24.57 8.04
N GLU A 120 -6.58 -25.83 7.94
CA GLU A 120 -7.44 -26.93 7.48
C GLU A 120 -8.65 -27.13 8.41
N ARG A 121 -8.43 -27.14 9.73
CA ARG A 121 -9.51 -27.26 10.73
C ARG A 121 -10.57 -26.17 10.55
N LEU A 122 -10.16 -24.92 10.29
CA LEU A 122 -11.07 -23.79 10.05
C LEU A 122 -11.93 -24.01 8.79
N LEU A 123 -11.32 -24.45 7.69
CA LEU A 123 -12.05 -24.79 6.45
C LEU A 123 -13.04 -25.94 6.65
N ARG A 124 -12.65 -26.97 7.41
CA ARG A 124 -13.52 -28.11 7.72
C ARG A 124 -14.70 -27.73 8.62
N LEU A 125 -14.48 -26.81 9.56
CA LEU A 125 -15.52 -26.31 10.46
C LEU A 125 -16.59 -25.52 9.69
N ASN A 126 -16.17 -24.71 8.72
CA ASN A 126 -17.05 -23.91 7.88
C ASN A 126 -16.71 -24.08 6.38
N PRO A 127 -17.15 -25.19 5.74
CA PRO A 127 -16.83 -25.44 4.34
C PRO A 127 -17.40 -24.35 3.41
N PRO A 128 -16.59 -23.81 2.48
CA PRO A 128 -17.00 -22.74 1.57
C PRO A 128 -17.90 -23.28 0.46
N LYS A 129 -19.22 -23.17 0.66
CA LYS A 129 -20.23 -23.81 -0.22
C LYS A 129 -20.27 -23.22 -1.62
N ASN A 130 -20.09 -21.90 -1.76
CA ASN A 130 -20.05 -21.26 -3.06
C ASN A 130 -18.78 -21.67 -3.81
N LEU A 131 -17.62 -21.69 -3.14
CA LEU A 131 -16.38 -22.15 -3.76
C LEU A 131 -16.50 -23.59 -4.28
N LEU A 132 -17.03 -24.50 -3.47
CA LEU A 132 -17.28 -25.89 -3.85
C LEU A 132 -18.20 -25.99 -5.08
N ARG A 133 -19.30 -25.23 -5.09
CA ARG A 133 -20.25 -25.20 -6.21
C ARG A 133 -19.62 -24.66 -7.50
N GLU A 134 -18.89 -23.55 -7.44
CA GLU A 134 -18.21 -22.95 -8.60
C GLU A 134 -17.15 -23.88 -9.19
N LEU A 135 -16.48 -24.67 -8.33
CA LEU A 135 -15.54 -25.69 -8.78
C LEU A 135 -16.21 -27.01 -9.16
N GLY A 136 -17.51 -27.23 -8.91
CA GLY A 136 -18.15 -28.51 -9.15
C GLY A 136 -17.59 -29.65 -8.28
N LEU A 137 -17.26 -29.35 -7.02
CA LEU A 137 -16.75 -30.29 -6.04
C LEU A 137 -17.80 -30.57 -4.96
N ASP A 138 -17.97 -31.82 -4.58
CA ASP A 138 -19.05 -32.24 -3.67
C ASP A 138 -18.70 -32.14 -2.18
N SER A 139 -17.41 -31.98 -1.83
CA SER A 139 -16.96 -31.98 -0.44
C SER A 139 -15.67 -31.21 -0.20
N ILE A 140 -15.46 -30.82 1.06
CA ILE A 140 -14.19 -30.22 1.51
C ILE A 140 -13.00 -31.17 1.33
N ASP A 141 -13.21 -32.49 1.45
CA ASP A 141 -12.16 -33.48 1.22
C ASP A 141 -11.74 -33.53 -0.26
N ALA A 142 -12.69 -33.38 -1.18
CA ALA A 142 -12.38 -33.29 -2.60
C ALA A 142 -11.56 -32.02 -2.90
N LEU A 143 -11.93 -30.89 -2.27
CA LEU A 143 -11.20 -29.63 -2.40
C LEU A 143 -9.76 -29.72 -1.88
N LEU A 144 -9.57 -30.25 -0.66
CA LEU A 144 -8.26 -30.40 -0.02
C LEU A 144 -7.37 -31.44 -0.71
N LYS A 145 -7.95 -32.39 -1.45
CA LYS A 145 -7.21 -33.35 -2.28
C LYS A 145 -6.66 -32.70 -3.55
N GLU A 146 -7.36 -31.72 -4.10
CA GLU A 146 -7.01 -31.11 -5.38
C GLU A 146 -6.14 -29.85 -5.23
N PHE A 147 -6.37 -29.04 -4.20
CA PHE A 147 -5.71 -27.75 -4.02
C PHE A 147 -5.03 -27.64 -2.66
N SER A 148 -3.94 -26.87 -2.61
CA SER A 148 -3.28 -26.55 -1.35
C SER A 148 -4.07 -25.53 -0.53
N LEU A 149 -3.85 -25.50 0.79
CA LEU A 149 -4.49 -24.52 1.68
C LEU A 149 -4.21 -23.08 1.25
N GLU A 150 -2.98 -22.82 0.78
CA GLU A 150 -2.55 -21.51 0.31
C GLU A 150 -3.21 -21.09 -1.01
N GLU A 151 -3.83 -22.01 -1.75
CA GLU A 151 -4.66 -21.71 -2.93
C GLU A 151 -6.14 -21.58 -2.56
N ILE A 152 -6.62 -22.42 -1.63
CA ILE A 152 -8.03 -22.44 -1.20
C ILE A 152 -8.38 -21.17 -0.42
N PHE A 153 -7.58 -20.78 0.58
CA PHE A 153 -7.91 -19.63 1.44
C PHE A 153 -8.09 -18.32 0.67
N PRO A 154 -7.21 -17.95 -0.29
CA PRO A 154 -7.45 -16.82 -1.16
C PRO A 154 -8.79 -16.93 -1.90
N ALA A 155 -9.06 -18.09 -2.51
CA ALA A 155 -10.27 -18.31 -3.29
C ALA A 155 -11.55 -18.19 -2.45
N VAL A 156 -11.52 -18.58 -1.17
CA VAL A 156 -12.64 -18.40 -0.22
C VAL A 156 -13.02 -16.93 -0.08
N ARG A 157 -12.05 -16.01 -0.01
CA ARG A 157 -12.31 -14.56 0.11
C ARG A 157 -13.07 -13.96 -1.08
N PHE A 158 -13.10 -14.67 -2.22
CA PHE A 158 -13.69 -14.18 -3.47
C PHE A 158 -14.94 -14.94 -3.87
N ALA A 159 -15.01 -16.22 -3.55
CA ALA A 159 -16.16 -17.06 -3.85
C ALA A 159 -17.33 -16.84 -2.87
N GLU A 160 -17.02 -16.47 -1.62
CA GLU A 160 -18.00 -16.35 -0.56
C GLU A 160 -18.40 -14.90 -0.29
N ASP A 161 -19.62 -14.70 0.18
CA ASP A 161 -20.13 -13.36 0.45
C ASP A 161 -19.53 -12.76 1.73
N ARG A 162 -19.48 -11.42 1.78
CA ARG A 162 -18.86 -10.68 2.89
C ARG A 162 -19.50 -11.00 4.24
N ARG A 163 -20.81 -11.26 4.27
CA ARG A 163 -21.52 -11.56 5.51
C ARG A 163 -21.10 -12.93 6.02
N TRP A 164 -21.09 -13.96 5.17
CA TRP A 164 -20.63 -15.29 5.54
C TRP A 164 -19.16 -15.28 5.99
N LEU A 165 -18.29 -14.57 5.27
CA LEU A 165 -16.88 -14.44 5.67
C LEU A 165 -16.76 -13.90 7.10
N ASN A 166 -17.44 -12.80 7.40
CA ASN A 166 -17.33 -12.12 8.69
C ASN A 166 -18.07 -12.84 9.83
N GLU A 167 -19.28 -13.34 9.59
CA GLU A 167 -20.15 -13.91 10.64
C GLU A 167 -19.92 -15.41 10.85
N VAL A 168 -19.38 -16.13 9.85
CA VAL A 168 -19.24 -17.58 9.88
C VAL A 168 -17.78 -18.01 9.77
N PHE A 169 -17.09 -17.64 8.69
CA PHE A 169 -15.73 -18.14 8.43
C PHE A 169 -14.69 -17.61 9.42
N PHE A 170 -14.75 -16.31 9.73
CA PHE A 170 -13.84 -15.68 10.68
C PHE A 170 -14.28 -15.80 12.14
N HIS A 171 -15.50 -16.25 12.43
CA HIS A 171 -15.97 -16.40 13.81
C HIS A 171 -15.07 -17.31 14.68
N PRO A 172 -14.61 -18.48 14.20
CA PRO A 172 -13.71 -19.34 14.97
C PRO A 172 -12.32 -18.75 15.21
N TYR A 173 -11.92 -17.66 14.53
CA TYR A 173 -10.64 -17.01 14.78
C TYR A 173 -10.57 -16.44 16.20
N ALA A 174 -11.72 -16.17 16.83
CA ALA A 174 -11.80 -15.71 18.22
C ALA A 174 -11.25 -16.73 19.24
N SER A 175 -11.04 -17.99 18.83
CA SER A 175 -10.45 -19.04 19.67
C SER A 175 -8.99 -19.33 19.37
N LEU A 176 -8.34 -18.56 18.48
CA LEU A 176 -6.93 -18.75 18.16
C LEU A 176 -6.04 -18.43 19.36
N THR A 177 -4.98 -19.21 19.49
CA THR A 177 -3.96 -19.07 20.53
C THR A 177 -2.59 -18.88 19.86
N PRO A 178 -1.60 -18.34 20.58
CA PRO A 178 -0.23 -18.28 20.07
C PRO A 178 0.31 -19.62 19.58
N GLU A 179 -0.09 -20.72 20.21
CA GLU A 179 0.32 -22.08 19.86
C GLU A 179 -0.25 -22.56 18.52
N ASP A 180 -1.28 -21.90 17.98
CA ASP A 180 -1.84 -22.16 16.65
C ASP A 180 -0.97 -21.57 15.51
N PHE A 181 0.11 -20.88 15.84
CA PHE A 181 1.01 -20.20 14.90
C PHE A 181 2.41 -20.82 14.91
N GLU A 182 3.15 -20.65 13.82
CA GLU A 182 4.50 -21.18 13.59
C GLU A 182 5.38 -20.20 12.81
N GLN A 183 6.70 -20.37 12.91
CA GLN A 183 7.66 -19.61 12.12
C GLN A 183 7.87 -20.28 10.76
N ARG A 184 7.54 -19.58 9.67
CA ARG A 184 7.76 -20.07 8.29
C ARG A 184 8.00 -18.93 7.31
N GLU A 185 8.49 -19.26 6.13
CA GLU A 185 8.70 -18.28 5.05
C GLU A 185 7.37 -17.80 4.46
N VAL A 186 7.36 -16.54 4.03
CA VAL A 186 6.27 -15.99 3.21
C VAL A 186 6.26 -16.72 1.87
N ARG A 187 5.07 -17.14 1.44
CA ARG A 187 4.85 -17.83 0.17
C ARG A 187 4.20 -16.88 -0.83
N VAL A 188 4.85 -16.66 -1.96
CA VAL A 188 4.27 -15.97 -3.12
C VAL A 188 3.85 -17.00 -4.16
N LEU A 189 2.61 -16.97 -4.64
CA LEU A 189 2.12 -17.95 -5.63
C LEU A 189 1.14 -17.35 -6.63
N VAL A 190 1.02 -17.99 -7.79
CA VAL A 190 -0.02 -17.70 -8.77
C VAL A 190 -1.15 -18.70 -8.56
N LEU A 191 -2.38 -18.22 -8.42
CA LEU A 191 -3.52 -19.11 -8.26
C LEU A 191 -3.76 -19.90 -9.57
N PRO A 192 -4.15 -21.18 -9.48
CA PRO A 192 -4.54 -21.97 -10.65
C PRO A 192 -5.59 -21.29 -11.53
N GLN A 193 -5.48 -21.49 -12.85
CA GLN A 193 -6.43 -20.93 -13.84
C GLN A 193 -7.90 -21.26 -13.55
N ARG A 194 -8.18 -22.39 -12.87
CA ARG A 194 -9.54 -22.77 -12.46
C ARG A 194 -10.21 -21.73 -11.54
N PHE A 195 -9.43 -20.92 -10.81
CA PHE A 195 -9.95 -19.83 -9.98
C PHE A 195 -10.25 -18.54 -10.75
N ARG A 196 -10.00 -18.48 -12.06
CA ARG A 196 -10.16 -17.26 -12.86
C ARG A 196 -11.57 -16.70 -12.84
N GLU A 197 -12.59 -17.53 -13.10
CA GLU A 197 -13.99 -17.06 -13.13
C GLU A 197 -14.45 -16.59 -11.74
N ILE A 198 -13.99 -17.26 -10.68
CA ILE A 198 -14.21 -16.85 -9.29
C ILE A 198 -13.55 -15.48 -9.03
N GLY A 199 -12.32 -15.30 -9.51
CA GLY A 199 -11.54 -14.07 -9.34
C GLY A 199 -12.09 -12.85 -10.11
N LYS A 200 -12.76 -13.05 -11.25
CA LYS A 200 -13.32 -11.94 -12.06
C LYS A 200 -14.28 -11.04 -11.28
N GLN A 201 -15.12 -11.61 -10.42
CA GLN A 201 -16.05 -10.84 -9.59
C GLN A 201 -15.34 -9.95 -8.56
N PHE A 202 -14.11 -10.31 -8.19
CA PHE A 202 -13.29 -9.58 -7.23
C PHE A 202 -12.37 -8.53 -7.88
N SER A 203 -11.72 -8.85 -9.01
CA SER A 203 -10.86 -7.90 -9.72
C SER A 203 -11.59 -6.62 -10.15
N GLY A 204 -12.89 -6.73 -10.49
CA GLY A 204 -13.73 -5.57 -10.80
C GLY A 204 -13.90 -4.58 -9.65
N LYS A 205 -13.63 -4.97 -8.39
CA LYS A 205 -13.71 -4.12 -7.20
C LYS A 205 -12.35 -3.63 -6.71
N LYS A 206 -11.29 -4.45 -6.77
CA LYS A 206 -9.96 -4.10 -6.23
C LYS A 206 -9.01 -3.45 -7.22
N LEU A 207 -9.38 -3.34 -8.50
CA LEU A 207 -8.62 -2.64 -9.54
C LEU A 207 -7.21 -3.21 -9.83
N HIS A 208 -6.76 -4.20 -9.06
CA HIS A 208 -5.58 -5.04 -9.29
C HIS A 208 -5.91 -6.49 -8.91
N HIS A 209 -5.08 -7.43 -9.35
CA HIS A 209 -5.33 -8.86 -9.22
C HIS A 209 -4.41 -9.59 -8.24
N ILE A 210 -3.72 -8.82 -7.40
CA ILE A 210 -2.76 -9.31 -6.40
C ILE A 210 -3.30 -8.99 -5.02
N SER A 211 -3.22 -9.93 -4.08
CA SER A 211 -3.53 -9.67 -2.68
C SER A 211 -2.76 -10.65 -1.78
N HIS A 212 -3.09 -10.68 -0.49
CA HIS A 212 -2.34 -11.40 0.51
C HIS A 212 -3.24 -11.83 1.68
N LEU A 213 -2.72 -12.77 2.46
CA LEU A 213 -3.27 -13.30 3.70
C LEU A 213 -2.18 -13.15 4.77
N LYS A 214 -2.28 -12.11 5.60
CA LYS A 214 -1.30 -11.81 6.66
C LYS A 214 -1.20 -12.98 7.64
N GLU A 215 -2.35 -13.55 8.01
CA GLU A 215 -2.48 -14.68 8.93
C GLU A 215 -1.81 -15.94 8.40
N LEU A 216 -1.75 -16.11 7.09
CA LEU A 216 -1.17 -17.28 6.45
C LEU A 216 0.18 -17.01 5.80
N GLY A 217 0.74 -15.81 5.89
CA GLY A 217 2.01 -15.51 5.21
C GLY A 217 1.96 -15.80 3.71
N VAL A 218 0.82 -15.60 3.06
CA VAL A 218 0.61 -15.90 1.63
C VAL A 218 0.40 -14.59 0.88
N ILE A 219 1.12 -14.42 -0.22
CA ILE A 219 0.89 -13.40 -1.24
C ILE A 219 0.48 -14.15 -2.51
N PHE A 220 -0.57 -13.70 -3.17
CA PHE A 220 -1.09 -14.42 -4.33
C PHE A 220 -1.46 -13.48 -5.48
N VAL A 221 -1.21 -13.97 -6.69
CA VAL A 221 -1.60 -13.35 -7.96
C VAL A 221 -2.75 -14.15 -8.54
N MET A 222 -3.88 -13.51 -8.80
CA MET A 222 -5.02 -14.15 -9.44
C MET A 222 -4.88 -14.08 -10.97
N PRO A 223 -5.23 -15.15 -11.70
CA PRO A 223 -5.27 -15.10 -13.15
C PRO A 223 -6.40 -14.17 -13.62
N VAL A 224 -6.08 -13.11 -14.37
CA VAL A 224 -7.07 -12.12 -14.87
C VAL A 224 -7.38 -12.23 -16.36
N ALA A 225 -6.45 -12.74 -17.17
CA ALA A 225 -6.62 -12.86 -18.61
C ALA A 225 -6.48 -14.32 -19.06
N GLY A 226 -6.93 -14.59 -20.29
CA GLY A 226 -6.63 -15.85 -20.97
C GLY A 226 -5.32 -15.69 -21.75
N ASP A 227 -4.79 -16.79 -22.24
CA ASP A 227 -3.50 -16.84 -22.95
C ASP A 227 -3.50 -15.98 -24.25
N ASP A 228 -4.66 -15.52 -24.73
CA ASP A 228 -4.85 -14.80 -25.99
C ASP A 228 -4.78 -13.25 -25.89
N HIS A 229 -4.50 -12.69 -24.72
CA HIS A 229 -4.38 -11.23 -24.55
C HIS A 229 -2.97 -10.80 -24.14
N ALA A 230 -2.45 -9.77 -24.80
CA ALA A 230 -1.24 -9.09 -24.35
C ALA A 230 -1.49 -8.43 -22.99
N ALA A 231 -0.49 -8.46 -22.10
CA ALA A 231 -0.54 -7.72 -20.86
C ALA A 231 -0.68 -6.21 -21.17
N PRO A 232 -1.52 -5.46 -20.44
CA PRO A 232 -1.62 -4.03 -20.66
C PRO A 232 -0.29 -3.34 -20.31
N PRO A 233 0.05 -2.22 -20.95
CA PRO A 233 1.21 -1.40 -20.55
C PRO A 233 1.16 -1.08 -19.06
N GLY A 234 2.30 -1.14 -18.37
CA GLY A 234 2.40 -0.91 -16.93
C GLY A 234 2.20 -2.17 -16.06
N ALA A 235 1.72 -3.28 -16.63
CA ALA A 235 1.39 -4.47 -15.85
C ALA A 235 2.61 -5.11 -15.16
N THR A 236 3.76 -5.19 -15.84
CA THR A 236 4.94 -5.87 -15.27
C THR A 236 5.44 -5.11 -14.05
N LEU A 237 5.53 -3.79 -14.16
CA LEU A 237 5.92 -2.89 -13.08
C LEU A 237 4.89 -2.88 -11.95
N GLU A 238 3.59 -2.87 -12.26
CA GLU A 238 2.51 -3.00 -11.27
C GLU A 238 2.62 -4.29 -10.46
N ILE A 239 2.79 -5.43 -11.13
CA ILE A 239 2.91 -6.71 -10.45
C ILE A 239 4.15 -6.75 -9.56
N LEU A 240 5.30 -6.30 -10.09
CA LEU A 240 6.54 -6.26 -9.33
C LEU A 240 6.40 -5.40 -8.07
N THR A 241 5.92 -4.17 -8.22
CA THR A 241 5.79 -3.20 -7.12
C THR A 241 4.80 -3.68 -6.06
N LEU A 242 3.64 -4.21 -6.45
CA LEU A 242 2.65 -4.76 -5.51
C LEU A 242 3.16 -6.00 -4.77
N VAL A 243 3.85 -6.93 -5.45
CA VAL A 243 4.43 -8.10 -4.77
C VAL A 243 5.53 -7.67 -3.79
N LEU A 244 6.39 -6.71 -4.18
CA LEU A 244 7.41 -6.15 -3.29
C LEU A 244 6.78 -5.48 -2.06
N HIS A 245 5.67 -4.74 -2.25
CA HIS A 245 4.92 -4.11 -1.16
C HIS A 245 4.38 -5.14 -0.17
N TYR A 246 3.70 -6.17 -0.65
CA TYR A 246 3.18 -7.23 0.22
C TYR A 246 4.29 -8.04 0.90
N LEU A 247 5.47 -8.16 0.28
CA LEU A 247 6.66 -8.75 0.89
C LEU A 247 7.23 -7.90 2.04
N GLN A 248 6.82 -6.64 2.20
CA GLN A 248 7.08 -5.83 3.41
C GLN A 248 5.93 -5.94 4.41
N GLU A 249 4.70 -5.80 3.94
CA GLU A 249 3.50 -5.75 4.78
C GLU A 249 3.29 -7.06 5.55
N VAL A 250 3.42 -8.21 4.88
CA VAL A 250 3.14 -9.52 5.52
C VAL A 250 4.11 -9.79 6.69
N PRO A 251 5.44 -9.62 6.56
CA PRO A 251 6.36 -9.71 7.69
C PRO A 251 6.12 -8.64 8.78
N PHE A 252 5.74 -7.41 8.41
CA PHE A 252 5.41 -6.35 9.36
C PHE A 252 4.27 -6.79 10.31
N TYR A 253 3.14 -7.23 9.75
CA TYR A 253 2.02 -7.73 10.56
C TYR A 253 2.36 -9.01 11.33
N SER A 254 3.23 -9.85 10.78
CA SER A 254 3.74 -11.00 11.52
C SER A 254 4.49 -10.60 12.80
N ARG A 255 5.28 -9.53 12.80
CA ARG A 255 5.96 -9.04 14.03
C ARG A 255 4.94 -8.56 15.06
N ILE A 256 3.89 -7.89 14.60
CA ILE A 256 2.77 -7.47 15.44
C ILE A 256 2.05 -8.68 16.05
N PHE A 257 1.74 -9.72 15.27
CA PHE A 257 1.14 -10.96 15.80
C PHE A 257 2.04 -11.62 16.85
N GLN A 258 3.36 -11.66 16.60
CA GLN A 258 4.32 -12.19 17.56
C GLN A 258 4.39 -11.35 18.85
N ARG A 259 4.17 -10.03 18.78
CA ARG A 259 4.01 -9.21 19.99
C ARG A 259 2.72 -9.58 20.73
N PHE A 260 1.59 -9.66 20.04
CA PHE A 260 0.32 -10.05 20.66
C PHE A 260 0.39 -11.41 21.35
N ALA A 261 1.25 -12.32 20.87
CA ALA A 261 1.47 -13.62 21.51
C ALA A 261 1.98 -13.54 22.96
N ARG A 262 2.53 -12.38 23.38
CA ARG A 262 2.91 -12.12 24.78
C ARG A 262 1.71 -11.98 25.73
N GLU A 263 0.52 -11.77 25.17
CA GLU A 263 -0.73 -11.64 25.93
C GLU A 263 -1.77 -12.66 25.42
N PRO A 264 -1.64 -13.97 25.77
CA PRO A 264 -2.48 -15.03 25.21
C PRO A 264 -3.98 -14.84 25.39
N LYS A 265 -4.40 -14.11 26.44
CA LYS A 265 -5.83 -13.86 26.74
C LYS A 265 -6.51 -12.97 25.70
N THR A 266 -5.78 -12.07 25.06
CA THR A 266 -6.30 -11.08 24.10
C THR A 266 -5.74 -11.28 22.69
N PHE A 267 -4.81 -12.22 22.51
CA PHE A 267 -4.17 -12.56 21.24
C PHE A 267 -5.14 -12.63 20.05
N ALA A 268 -6.17 -13.49 20.13
CA ALA A 268 -7.14 -13.67 19.04
C ALA A 268 -7.83 -12.34 18.67
N HIS A 269 -8.24 -11.57 19.68
CA HIS A 269 -8.91 -10.29 19.46
C HIS A 269 -8.01 -9.31 18.69
N HIS A 270 -6.75 -9.17 19.12
CA HIS A 270 -5.80 -8.26 18.47
C HIS A 270 -5.42 -8.72 17.06
N VAL A 271 -5.20 -10.03 16.84
CA VAL A 271 -4.97 -10.58 15.50
C VAL A 271 -6.15 -10.27 14.58
N MET A 272 -7.39 -10.51 15.02
CA MET A 272 -8.59 -10.23 14.22
C MET A 272 -8.73 -8.72 13.92
N SER A 273 -8.44 -7.85 14.89
CA SER A 273 -8.45 -6.39 14.72
C SER A 273 -7.45 -5.94 13.64
N ALA A 274 -6.22 -6.43 13.72
CA ALA A 274 -5.16 -6.13 12.76
C ALA A 274 -5.45 -6.70 11.36
N LEU A 275 -6.10 -7.87 11.26
CA LEU A 275 -6.51 -8.44 9.96
C LEU A 275 -7.62 -7.63 9.28
N ARG A 276 -8.55 -7.05 10.05
CA ARG A 276 -9.59 -6.15 9.53
C ARG A 276 -9.05 -4.76 9.19
N GLY A 277 -7.90 -4.38 9.77
CA GLY A 277 -7.36 -3.03 9.66
C GLY A 277 -8.19 -2.02 10.45
N ASP A 278 -8.70 -2.42 11.63
CA ASP A 278 -9.54 -1.54 12.46
C ASP A 278 -8.77 -0.27 12.84
N VAL A 279 -9.40 0.89 12.68
CA VAL A 279 -8.84 2.20 13.04
C VAL A 279 -9.79 2.93 13.98
N LEU A 280 -9.29 3.89 14.75
CA LEU A 280 -10.14 4.72 15.60
C LEU A 280 -11.26 5.38 14.76
N PRO A 281 -12.54 5.30 15.19
CA PRO A 281 -13.67 5.77 14.38
C PRO A 281 -13.70 7.29 14.22
N GLN A 282 -13.06 8.01 15.13
CA GLN A 282 -13.00 9.47 15.15
C GLN A 282 -11.63 9.95 15.66
N ILE A 283 -11.31 11.21 15.37
CA ILE A 283 -10.16 11.89 15.96
C ILE A 283 -10.44 12.03 17.48
N PRO A 284 -9.51 11.64 18.38
CA PRO A 284 -9.69 11.79 19.82
C PRO A 284 -10.01 13.22 20.26
N ASP A 285 -10.86 13.37 21.29
CA ASP A 285 -11.19 14.65 21.90
C ASP A 285 -9.90 15.33 22.44
N HIS A 286 -9.80 16.67 22.28
CA HIS A 286 -8.58 17.47 22.54
C HIS A 286 -7.40 17.20 21.58
N GLY A 287 -7.68 16.61 20.40
CA GLY A 287 -6.73 16.22 19.35
C GLY A 287 -5.53 17.14 19.10
N PHE A 288 -4.40 16.52 18.72
CA PHE A 288 -3.05 17.04 18.43
C PHE A 288 -2.38 17.89 19.50
N THR A 289 -3.14 18.64 20.30
CA THR A 289 -2.60 19.61 21.29
C THR A 289 -1.84 18.94 22.42
N GLU A 290 -2.14 17.66 22.70
CA GLU A 290 -1.48 16.84 23.73
C GLU A 290 -0.36 15.93 23.20
N GLY A 291 0.05 16.04 21.92
CA GLY A 291 1.08 15.13 21.35
C GLY A 291 0.57 13.72 21.05
N LYS A 292 -0.76 13.56 20.93
CA LYS A 292 -1.42 12.33 20.48
C LYS A 292 -1.66 12.38 18.98
N PHE A 293 -1.17 11.37 18.25
CA PHE A 293 -1.25 11.30 16.79
C PHE A 293 -1.82 9.98 16.32
N LEU A 294 -2.66 9.99 15.29
CA LEU A 294 -3.35 8.79 14.82
C LEU A 294 -2.41 7.79 14.16
N ILE A 295 -2.75 6.51 14.24
CA ILE A 295 -2.26 5.48 13.34
C ILE A 295 -3.43 5.07 12.44
N VAL A 296 -3.24 5.21 11.13
CA VAL A 296 -4.24 4.89 10.12
C VAL A 296 -3.70 3.74 9.28
N GLN A 297 -4.04 2.50 9.62
CA GLN A 297 -3.47 1.29 9.01
C GLN A 297 -4.12 0.85 7.69
N ARG A 298 -4.87 1.74 7.03
CA ARG A 298 -5.57 1.48 5.76
C ARG A 298 -5.78 2.77 4.99
N TYR A 299 -5.91 2.69 3.68
CA TYR A 299 -6.20 3.84 2.83
C TYR A 299 -7.65 4.31 2.96
N LEU A 300 -7.94 5.17 3.93
CA LEU A 300 -9.29 5.73 4.14
C LEU A 300 -9.80 6.48 2.89
N ALA A 301 -8.90 7.10 2.12
CA ALA A 301 -9.26 7.79 0.87
C ALA A 301 -9.90 6.88 -0.19
N LYS A 302 -9.71 5.55 -0.12
CA LYS A 302 -10.38 4.58 -1.01
C LYS A 302 -11.84 4.34 -0.61
N GLU A 303 -12.19 4.60 0.65
CA GLU A 303 -13.56 4.49 1.18
C GLU A 303 -14.28 5.85 1.13
N ASP A 304 -13.63 6.89 1.66
CA ASP A 304 -14.11 8.26 1.68
C ASP A 304 -12.92 9.24 1.53
N PRO A 305 -12.75 9.87 0.34
CA PRO A 305 -11.71 10.88 0.10
C PRO A 305 -11.82 12.13 0.98
N SER A 306 -12.95 12.33 1.65
CA SER A 306 -13.24 13.48 2.52
C SER A 306 -13.17 13.13 4.01
N ASP A 307 -12.71 11.93 4.35
CA ASP A 307 -12.58 11.50 5.74
C ASP A 307 -11.69 12.48 6.54
N PRO A 308 -12.19 13.06 7.65
CA PRO A 308 -11.46 14.08 8.40
C PRO A 308 -10.10 13.60 8.94
N ARG A 309 -9.92 12.28 9.12
CA ARG A 309 -8.66 11.69 9.61
C ARG A 309 -7.54 11.79 8.57
N LEU A 310 -7.85 11.93 7.28
CA LEU A 310 -6.84 12.13 6.22
C LEU A 310 -6.14 13.49 6.33
N PHE A 311 -6.83 14.49 6.89
CA PHE A 311 -6.33 15.86 7.04
C PHE A 311 -5.73 16.12 8.43
N ALA A 312 -5.70 15.09 9.27
CA ALA A 312 -5.13 15.10 10.61
C ALA A 312 -3.70 14.55 10.59
N PRO A 313 -2.78 15.00 11.47
CA PRO A 313 -1.51 14.33 11.68
C PRO A 313 -1.67 12.86 12.05
N HIS A 314 -1.16 11.98 11.20
CA HIS A 314 -1.23 10.54 11.37
C HIS A 314 0.00 9.84 10.77
N MET A 315 0.21 8.61 11.20
CA MET A 315 1.18 7.70 10.60
C MET A 315 0.43 6.55 9.92
N ASN A 316 0.92 6.15 8.75
CA ASN A 316 0.35 5.04 8.01
C ASN A 316 1.42 3.97 7.73
N PRO A 317 1.29 2.73 8.22
CA PRO A 317 2.26 1.67 7.94
C PRO A 317 2.42 1.40 6.43
N GLU A 318 1.39 1.62 5.62
CA GLU A 318 1.48 1.38 4.17
C GLU A 318 2.49 2.30 3.48
N ALA A 319 2.58 3.57 3.89
CA ALA A 319 3.59 4.48 3.37
C ALA A 319 5.01 4.00 3.71
N SER A 320 5.23 3.41 4.89
CA SER A 320 6.52 2.80 5.24
C SER A 320 6.83 1.58 4.37
N HIS A 321 5.83 0.73 4.07
CA HIS A 321 5.99 -0.40 3.15
C HIS A 321 6.41 0.06 1.75
N TRP A 322 5.74 1.07 1.19
CA TRP A 322 6.08 1.62 -0.13
C TRP A 322 7.46 2.25 -0.17
N LYS A 323 7.84 3.01 0.85
CA LYS A 323 9.19 3.56 0.97
C LYS A 323 10.26 2.46 1.01
N ALA A 324 9.98 1.33 1.66
CA ALA A 324 10.87 0.17 1.64
C ALA A 324 10.95 -0.49 0.25
N VAL A 325 9.85 -0.48 -0.54
CA VAL A 325 9.86 -0.90 -1.94
C VAL A 325 10.74 0.03 -2.78
N GLU A 326 10.58 1.34 -2.64
CA GLU A 326 11.36 2.33 -3.38
C GLU A 326 12.86 2.15 -3.13
N LYS A 327 13.29 2.02 -1.86
CA LYS A 327 14.70 1.75 -1.51
C LYS A 327 15.24 0.47 -2.16
N LYS A 328 14.43 -0.59 -2.23
CA LYS A 328 14.83 -1.85 -2.87
C LYS A 328 14.91 -1.71 -4.39
N LEU A 329 13.98 -0.98 -5.01
CA LEU A 329 13.99 -0.69 -6.44
C LEU A 329 15.16 0.22 -6.83
N ASP A 330 15.50 1.22 -6.01
CA ASP A 330 16.70 2.05 -6.21
C ASP A 330 17.97 1.20 -6.15
N ALA A 331 18.13 0.37 -5.11
CA ALA A 331 19.28 -0.52 -4.98
C ALA A 331 19.40 -1.50 -6.17
N PHE A 332 18.27 -2.02 -6.67
CA PHE A 332 18.22 -2.84 -7.87
C PHE A 332 18.55 -2.03 -9.14
N GLY A 333 18.03 -0.82 -9.27
CA GLY A 333 18.27 0.09 -10.39
C GLY A 333 19.71 0.56 -10.51
N VAL A 334 20.45 0.66 -9.39
CA VAL A 334 21.89 0.91 -9.39
C VAL A 334 22.67 -0.24 -10.05
N GLN A 335 22.20 -1.48 -9.88
CA GLN A 335 22.80 -2.68 -10.49
C GLN A 335 22.33 -2.87 -11.95
N HIS A 336 21.18 -2.32 -12.29
CA HIS A 336 20.52 -2.43 -13.59
C HIS A 336 20.13 -1.04 -14.15
N PRO A 337 21.12 -0.19 -14.48
CA PRO A 337 20.88 1.19 -14.89
C PRO A 337 20.04 1.32 -16.17
N GLU A 338 20.06 0.30 -17.03
CA GLU A 338 19.24 0.20 -18.23
C GLU A 338 17.73 0.29 -17.96
N LEU A 339 17.29 -0.13 -16.77
CA LEU A 339 15.89 -0.08 -16.37
C LEU A 339 15.43 1.34 -16.01
N GLN A 340 16.37 2.23 -15.68
CA GLN A 340 16.14 3.61 -15.26
C GLN A 340 15.11 3.76 -14.11
N VAL A 341 14.92 2.73 -13.28
CA VAL A 341 13.99 2.78 -12.14
C VAL A 341 14.48 3.69 -11.00
N HIS A 342 15.78 4.03 -10.98
CA HIS A 342 16.37 5.02 -10.07
C HIS A 342 15.77 6.42 -10.23
N PHE A 343 15.11 6.71 -11.36
CA PHE A 343 14.40 7.98 -11.57
C PHE A 343 13.41 8.27 -10.44
N TRP A 344 12.76 7.25 -9.89
CA TRP A 344 11.73 7.38 -8.86
C TRP A 344 12.26 7.54 -7.43
N LYS A 345 13.59 7.53 -7.24
CA LYS A 345 14.21 7.58 -5.92
C LYS A 345 13.88 8.88 -5.18
N GLY A 346 13.35 8.74 -3.96
CA GLY A 346 13.00 9.82 -3.06
C GLY A 346 11.74 10.58 -3.48
N LEU A 347 11.00 10.10 -4.49
CA LEU A 347 9.85 10.82 -5.02
C LEU A 347 8.54 10.45 -4.34
N ASP A 348 8.52 9.44 -3.46
CA ASP A 348 7.34 8.99 -2.71
C ASP A 348 6.53 10.13 -2.07
N PHE A 349 7.17 11.07 -1.35
CA PHE A 349 6.48 12.21 -0.74
C PHE A 349 6.41 13.46 -1.63
N THR A 350 6.99 13.44 -2.82
CA THR A 350 7.28 14.64 -3.61
C THR A 350 6.07 15.08 -4.43
N GLY A 351 5.74 16.37 -4.37
CA GLY A 351 4.64 16.96 -5.12
C GLY A 351 4.72 18.48 -5.23
N ASP A 352 4.17 19.03 -6.30
CA ASP A 352 4.01 20.49 -6.42
C ASP A 352 2.80 20.90 -7.26
N PHE A 353 2.42 22.17 -7.15
CA PHE A 353 1.34 22.76 -7.92
C PHE A 353 1.86 23.32 -9.25
N PHE A 354 1.17 22.96 -10.33
CA PHE A 354 1.51 23.38 -11.69
C PHE A 354 0.30 24.01 -12.37
N PRO A 355 0.50 25.02 -13.23
CA PRO A 355 -0.58 25.66 -13.95
C PRO A 355 -1.32 24.66 -14.84
N LEU A 356 -2.65 24.73 -14.85
CA LEU A 356 -3.50 23.96 -15.75
C LEU A 356 -3.70 24.71 -17.08
N ASP A 357 -4.06 23.96 -18.12
CA ASP A 357 -4.56 24.49 -19.39
C ASP A 357 -6.05 24.14 -19.54
N ALA A 358 -6.84 24.41 -18.49
CA ALA A 358 -8.27 24.13 -18.48
C ALA A 358 -9.09 25.43 -18.45
N SER A 359 -10.33 25.36 -18.94
CA SER A 359 -11.27 26.46 -18.86
C SER A 359 -11.78 26.68 -17.43
N GLU A 360 -12.25 27.89 -17.12
CA GLU A 360 -12.85 28.21 -15.82
C GLU A 360 -14.02 27.28 -15.46
N ALA A 361 -14.76 26.79 -16.47
CA ALA A 361 -15.82 25.81 -16.29
C ALA A 361 -15.30 24.42 -15.86
N GLU A 362 -14.16 23.98 -16.41
CA GLU A 362 -13.50 22.73 -16.01
C GLU A 362 -12.91 22.83 -14.61
N TYR A 363 -12.39 24.00 -14.22
CA TYR A 363 -11.93 24.25 -12.84
C TYR A 363 -13.04 24.03 -11.82
N LEU A 364 -14.21 24.64 -12.06
CA LEU A 364 -15.37 24.55 -11.18
C LEU A 364 -15.94 23.13 -11.11
N MET A 365 -15.99 22.42 -12.24
CA MET A 365 -16.51 21.05 -12.29
C MET A 365 -15.64 20.06 -11.51
N HIS A 366 -14.32 20.26 -11.50
CA HIS A 366 -13.37 19.37 -10.84
C HIS A 366 -12.89 19.84 -9.46
N GLY A 367 -13.39 20.99 -8.98
CA GLY A 367 -12.98 21.57 -7.70
C GLY A 367 -11.49 21.94 -7.66
N VAL A 368 -10.90 22.24 -8.82
CA VAL A 368 -9.50 22.68 -8.94
C VAL A 368 -9.43 24.19 -9.21
N ARG A 369 -8.25 24.78 -9.07
CA ARG A 369 -7.99 26.19 -9.39
C ARG A 369 -7.28 26.29 -10.75
N GLU A 370 -6.69 27.44 -11.06
CA GLU A 370 -5.77 27.63 -12.20
C GLU A 370 -4.52 26.73 -12.16
N GLU A 371 -4.32 26.01 -11.07
CA GLU A 371 -3.23 25.06 -10.86
C GLU A 371 -3.72 23.79 -10.18
N THR A 372 -2.95 22.71 -10.33
CA THR A 372 -3.21 21.43 -9.69
C THR A 372 -1.94 20.81 -9.11
N LEU A 373 -2.09 20.09 -8.00
CA LEU A 373 -1.04 19.27 -7.43
C LEU A 373 -0.75 18.08 -8.36
N ILE A 374 0.51 17.96 -8.78
CA ILE A 374 1.07 16.78 -9.43
C ILE A 374 1.89 16.01 -8.40
N SER A 375 1.57 14.73 -8.26
CA SER A 375 2.36 13.77 -7.48
C SER A 375 3.48 13.20 -8.35
N PHE A 376 4.68 13.14 -7.80
CA PHE A 376 5.83 12.46 -8.41
C PHE A 376 6.00 11.03 -7.87
N ASP A 377 5.09 10.55 -7.01
CA ASP A 377 5.11 9.20 -6.47
C ASP A 377 4.90 8.15 -7.56
N LEU A 378 5.71 7.09 -7.53
CA LEU A 378 5.68 6.01 -8.52
C LEU A 378 4.31 5.33 -8.58
N ILE A 379 3.69 5.06 -7.44
CA ILE A 379 2.47 4.24 -7.35
C ILE A 379 1.25 5.05 -7.78
N ASP A 380 1.15 6.32 -7.37
CA ASP A 380 0.14 7.25 -7.86
C ASP A 380 0.20 7.40 -9.38
N ASN A 381 1.41 7.49 -9.96
CA ASN A 381 1.60 7.58 -11.41
C ASN A 381 1.30 6.25 -12.12
N LEU A 382 1.69 5.11 -11.54
CA LEU A 382 1.39 3.79 -12.09
C LEU A 382 -0.11 3.50 -12.13
N ILE A 383 -0.84 3.88 -11.07
CA ILE A 383 -2.30 3.76 -11.01
C ILE A 383 -2.95 4.65 -12.06
N SER A 384 -2.51 5.90 -12.17
CA SER A 384 -3.00 6.85 -13.17
C SER A 384 -2.78 6.31 -14.59
N HIS A 385 -1.61 5.70 -14.83
CA HIS A 385 -1.28 5.09 -16.11
C HIS A 385 -2.21 3.92 -16.45
N ASN A 386 -2.35 2.96 -15.54
CA ASN A 386 -3.14 1.75 -15.75
C ASN A 386 -4.64 2.05 -15.94
N ARG A 387 -5.11 3.22 -15.49
CA ARG A 387 -6.49 3.68 -15.65
C ARG A 387 -6.72 4.63 -16.81
N ASN A 388 -5.66 5.04 -17.51
CA ASN A 388 -5.71 6.12 -18.50
C ASN A 388 -6.34 7.40 -17.92
N SER A 389 -6.02 7.71 -16.67
CA SER A 389 -6.64 8.81 -15.95
C SER A 389 -6.10 10.17 -16.40
N PRO A 390 -6.98 11.16 -16.63
CA PRO A 390 -6.56 12.52 -16.98
C PRO A 390 -5.93 13.21 -15.76
N VAL A 391 -5.21 14.30 -15.98
CA VAL A 391 -4.50 15.07 -14.93
C VAL A 391 -5.43 15.56 -13.79
N LEU A 392 -6.73 15.72 -14.08
CA LEU A 392 -7.74 16.15 -13.11
C LEU A 392 -8.27 15.01 -12.24
N GLU A 393 -8.07 13.75 -12.64
CA GLU A 393 -8.42 12.57 -11.84
C GLU A 393 -7.24 12.21 -10.93
N LYS A 394 -7.32 12.67 -9.69
CA LYS A 394 -6.21 12.66 -8.73
C LYS A 394 -6.12 11.35 -7.96
N TYR A 395 -5.03 10.62 -8.19
CA TYR A 395 -4.52 9.61 -7.27
C TYR A 395 -3.35 10.22 -6.52
N LEU A 396 -3.62 10.81 -5.35
CA LEU A 396 -2.61 11.52 -4.53
C LEU A 396 -2.38 10.85 -3.18
N TYR A 397 -3.08 9.74 -2.92
CA TYR A 397 -3.15 9.19 -1.59
C TYR A 397 -1.91 8.38 -1.23
N HIS A 398 -1.03 7.97 -2.15
CA HIS A 398 0.27 7.44 -1.73
C HIS A 398 1.20 8.58 -1.36
N GLN A 399 1.26 9.63 -2.18
CA GLN A 399 2.11 10.79 -1.93
C GLN A 399 1.79 11.52 -0.62
N GLN A 400 0.51 11.72 -0.32
CA GLN A 400 0.11 12.41 0.91
C GLN A 400 0.42 11.58 2.16
N GLU A 401 0.22 10.26 2.11
CA GLU A 401 0.55 9.36 3.22
C GLU A 401 2.07 9.27 3.41
N ALA A 402 2.83 9.25 2.31
CA ALA A 402 4.30 9.34 2.34
C ALA A 402 4.78 10.67 2.95
N LEU A 403 4.14 11.80 2.62
CA LEU A 403 4.47 13.11 3.19
C LEU A 403 4.14 13.20 4.68
N TRP A 404 2.99 12.67 5.13
CA TRP A 404 2.70 12.55 6.55
C TRP A 404 3.79 11.74 7.27
N ASN A 405 4.12 10.54 6.77
CA ASN A 405 5.18 9.72 7.34
C ASN A 405 6.56 10.39 7.30
N LYS A 406 6.89 11.15 6.25
CA LYS A 406 8.14 11.93 6.12
C LYS A 406 8.27 12.98 7.21
N LEU A 407 7.17 13.65 7.59
CA LEU A 407 7.16 14.60 8.71
C LEU A 407 7.55 13.89 10.02
N PHE A 408 6.87 12.78 10.36
CA PHE A 408 7.20 11.99 11.56
C PHE A 408 8.64 11.47 11.53
N ALA A 409 9.07 10.87 10.41
CA ALA A 409 10.40 10.32 10.26
C ALA A 409 11.52 11.35 10.35
N THR A 410 11.30 12.60 9.91
CA THR A 410 12.32 13.65 10.04
C THR A 410 12.48 14.08 11.52
N PHE A 411 11.37 14.13 12.28
CA PHE A 411 11.40 14.43 13.71
C PHE A 411 11.92 13.24 14.56
N LEU A 412 11.45 12.03 14.33
CA LEU A 412 11.72 10.87 15.20
C LEU A 412 12.87 9.99 14.68
N GLY A 413 13.11 9.99 13.38
CA GLY A 413 13.89 8.96 12.70
C GLY A 413 12.98 7.86 12.14
N GLU A 414 13.37 7.24 11.04
CA GLU A 414 12.56 6.24 10.34
C GLU A 414 12.31 4.98 11.20
N GLU A 415 13.36 4.44 11.82
CA GLU A 415 13.28 3.23 12.65
C GLU A 415 12.38 3.45 13.87
N GLN A 416 12.52 4.59 14.54
CA GLN A 416 11.67 4.94 15.68
C GLN A 416 10.21 5.12 15.26
N SER A 417 9.97 5.76 14.12
CA SER A 417 8.63 5.91 13.56
C SER A 417 7.97 4.56 13.29
N GLU A 418 8.66 3.62 12.63
CA GLU A 418 8.12 2.28 12.37
C GLU A 418 7.86 1.51 13.67
N ALA A 419 8.79 1.56 14.63
CA ALA A 419 8.64 0.91 15.93
C ALA A 419 7.42 1.42 16.71
N LEU A 420 7.18 2.73 16.70
CA LEU A 420 5.99 3.33 17.34
C LEU A 420 4.69 2.88 16.68
N VAL A 421 4.66 2.83 15.34
CA VAL A 421 3.49 2.29 14.62
C VAL A 421 3.27 0.84 15.01
N GLU A 422 4.32 0.01 14.97
CA GLU A 422 4.20 -1.39 15.41
C GLU A 422 3.62 -1.46 16.81
N GLU A 423 4.24 -0.81 17.80
CA GLU A 423 3.88 -0.86 19.23
C GLU A 423 2.43 -0.45 19.48
N HIS A 424 1.96 0.61 18.81
CA HIS A 424 0.70 1.25 19.12
C HIS A 424 -0.43 1.03 18.10
N ILE A 425 -0.20 0.22 17.05
CA ILE A 425 -1.20 -0.02 15.98
C ILE A 425 -2.58 -0.44 16.49
N GLU A 426 -2.61 -1.18 17.60
CA GLU A 426 -3.85 -1.66 18.23
C GLU A 426 -4.64 -0.52 18.91
N GLN A 427 -3.92 0.40 19.54
CA GLN A 427 -4.51 1.58 20.19
C GLN A 427 -5.01 2.57 19.13
N GLY A 428 -4.41 2.55 17.94
CA GLY A 428 -4.78 3.41 16.82
C GLY A 428 -4.26 4.85 16.95
N PHE A 429 -3.36 5.10 17.92
CA PHE A 429 -2.66 6.37 18.09
C PHE A 429 -1.36 6.17 18.85
N ILE A 430 -0.41 7.09 18.65
CA ILE A 430 0.80 7.24 19.48
C ILE A 430 0.65 8.46 20.40
N GLU A 431 1.31 8.43 21.55
CA GLU A 431 1.39 9.57 22.47
C GLU A 431 2.86 9.91 22.73
N LEU A 432 3.28 11.10 22.29
CA LEU A 432 4.63 11.61 22.52
C LEU A 432 4.66 12.50 23.76
N LYS A 433 5.51 12.13 24.72
CA LYS A 433 5.72 12.91 25.94
C LYS A 433 6.81 13.98 25.72
N PRO A 434 6.69 15.17 26.34
CA PRO A 434 7.78 16.15 26.35
C PRO A 434 9.04 15.55 26.98
N GLN A 435 10.22 15.93 26.46
CA GLN A 435 11.51 15.56 27.05
C GLN A 435 11.85 16.41 28.27
#